data_AF-A0A1Q8TQP1-F1
#
_entry.id   AF-A0A1Q8TQP1-F1
#
_cell.length_a   1.000
_cell.length_b   1.000
_cell.length_c   1.000
_cell.angle_alpha   90.00
_cell.angle_beta   90.00
_cell.angle_gamma   90.00
#
_symmetry.space_group_name_H-M   'P 1'
#
loop_
_entity.id
_entity.type
_entity.pdbx_description
1 polymer ?
#
loop_
_entity_poly.entity_id
_entity_poly.type
_entity_poly.pdbx_seq_one_letter_code
_entity_poly.pdbx_strand_id
1 'polypeptide(L)' 'MNPRPSGTHPLYGYDFETRTATCRACSVSELDLLPEEAGLWHAGHQKSCKGAPGQGPEAVVLSFRTKPQTIR' A
#
# COMPACT_ATOMS: atom_id res chain seq x y z
N MET A 1 17.32 10.72 -21.84
CA MET A 1 17.42 10.02 -20.54
C MET A 1 16.32 10.59 -19.66
N ASN A 2 15.19 9.91 -19.53
CA ASN A 2 14.10 10.42 -18.67
C ASN A 2 14.36 9.93 -17.24
N PRO A 3 14.36 10.80 -16.22
CA PRO A 3 14.44 10.34 -14.84
C PRO A 3 13.16 9.54 -14.54
N ARG A 4 13.33 8.25 -14.25
CA ARG A 4 12.30 7.42 -13.61
C ARG A 4 11.87 8.19 -12.37
N PRO A 5 10.57 8.49 -12.15
CA PRO A 5 10.18 9.01 -10.86
C PRO A 5 10.56 7.92 -9.86
N SER A 6 11.56 8.20 -9.03
CA SER A 6 11.71 7.57 -7.72
C SER A 6 10.48 8.00 -6.93
N GLY A 7 9.33 7.42 -7.29
CA GLY A 7 8.05 7.73 -6.68
C GLY A 7 8.13 7.23 -5.27
N THR A 8 8.35 8.12 -4.33
CA THR A 8 8.13 7.84 -2.92
C THR A 8 6.63 7.56 -2.78
N HIS A 9 6.24 6.28 -2.91
CA HIS A 9 4.85 5.89 -2.68
C HIS A 9 4.51 6.32 -1.24
N PRO A 10 3.42 7.06 -1.03
CA PRO A 10 3.09 7.56 0.30
C PRO A 10 2.90 6.36 1.24
N LEU A 11 3.50 6.45 2.43
CA LEU A 11 3.44 5.41 3.46
C LEU A 11 2.01 5.14 3.92
N TYR A 12 1.19 6.17 3.87
CA TYR A 12 -0.20 6.16 4.27
C TYR A 12 -1.07 6.41 3.05
N GLY A 13 -2.14 5.67 2.91
CA GLY A 13 -3.15 5.83 1.88
C GLY A 13 -4.53 5.87 2.50
N TYR A 14 -5.44 6.58 1.85
CA TYR A 14 -6.85 6.53 2.18
C TYR A 14 -7.65 6.27 0.91
N ASP A 15 -8.54 5.30 0.98
CA ASP A 15 -9.43 4.92 -0.10
C ASP A 15 -10.85 5.44 0.21
N PHE A 16 -11.36 6.34 -0.62
CA PHE A 16 -12.67 6.98 -0.42
C PHE A 16 -13.83 6.04 -0.75
N GLU A 17 -13.66 5.10 -1.68
CA GLU A 17 -14.73 4.19 -2.09
C GLU A 17 -15.05 3.18 -1.00
N THR A 18 -14.02 2.64 -0.35
CA THR A 18 -14.11 1.65 0.72
C THR A 18 -13.98 2.26 2.12
N ARG A 19 -13.74 3.58 2.22
CA ARG A 19 -13.49 4.31 3.48
C ARG A 19 -12.38 3.67 4.31
N THR A 20 -11.28 3.33 3.66
CA THR A 20 -10.19 2.55 4.27
C THR A 20 -8.93 3.39 4.43
N ALA A 21 -8.40 3.49 5.64
CA ALA A 21 -7.04 4.02 5.87
C ALA A 21 -6.03 2.87 5.88
N THR A 22 -4.89 3.03 5.23
CA THR A 22 -3.88 1.98 5.10
C THR A 22 -2.49 2.51 5.38
N CYS A 23 -1.75 1.82 6.24
CA CYS A 23 -0.31 1.95 6.36
C CYS A 23 0.38 0.90 5.49
N ARG A 24 1.03 1.32 4.41
CA ARG A 24 1.78 0.44 3.50
C ARG A 24 3.09 -0.08 4.09
N ALA A 25 3.61 0.59 5.13
CA ALA A 25 4.83 0.17 5.81
C ALA A 25 4.62 -1.07 6.69
N CYS A 26 3.44 -1.17 7.30
CA CYS A 26 3.07 -2.25 8.21
C CYS A 26 2.01 -3.19 7.60
N SER A 27 1.52 -2.89 6.40
CA SER A 27 0.39 -3.58 5.75
C SER A 27 -0.85 -3.67 6.65
N VAL A 28 -1.09 -2.63 7.46
CA VAL A 28 -2.26 -2.50 8.34
C VAL A 28 -3.28 -1.60 7.66
N SER A 29 -4.54 -1.99 7.71
CA SER A 29 -5.66 -1.18 7.23
C SER A 29 -6.76 -1.10 8.29
N GLU A 30 -7.44 0.04 8.33
CA GLU A 30 -8.62 0.30 9.15
C GLU A 30 -9.79 0.69 8.24
N LEU A 31 -10.93 0.04 8.44
CA LEU A 31 -12.11 0.15 7.57
C LEU A 31 -13.15 1.13 8.14
N ASP A 32 -14.05 1.60 7.28
CA ASP A 32 -15.17 2.49 7.61
C ASP A 32 -14.79 3.85 8.24
N LEU A 33 -13.53 4.27 8.12
CA LEU A 33 -13.11 5.58 8.61
C LEU A 33 -13.59 6.69 7.69
N LEU A 34 -14.16 7.76 8.26
CA LEU A 34 -14.32 9.01 7.54
C LEU A 34 -12.95 9.63 7.22
N PRO A 35 -12.85 10.53 6.22
CA PRO A 35 -11.59 11.19 5.87
C PRO A 35 -10.93 11.90 7.05
N GLU A 36 -11.74 12.50 7.93
CA GLU A 36 -11.28 13.19 9.15
C GLU A 36 -10.72 12.19 10.19
N GLU A 37 -11.34 11.01 10.31
CA GLU A 37 -10.90 9.95 11.22
C GLU A 37 -9.65 9.23 10.70
N ALA A 38 -9.53 9.09 9.38
CA ALA A 38 -8.33 8.55 8.74
C ALA A 38 -7.08 9.37 9.08
N GLY A 39 -7.21 10.70 9.14
CA GLY A 39 -6.12 11.59 9.58
C GLY A 39 -5.68 11.32 11.03
N LEU A 40 -6.65 11.13 11.93
CA LEU A 40 -6.38 10.78 13.34
C LEU A 40 -5.74 9.40 13.47
N TRP A 41 -6.24 8.42 12.70
CA TRP A 41 -5.66 7.08 12.64
C TRP A 41 -4.21 7.11 12.15
N HIS A 42 -3.91 7.86 11.08
CA HIS A 42 -2.54 8.04 10.59
C HIS A 42 -1.62 8.63 11.66
N ALA A 43 -2.05 9.71 12.33
CA ALA A 43 -1.25 10.38 13.35
C ALA A 43 -1.02 9.49 14.59
N GLY A 44 -2.02 8.70 14.98
CA GLY A 44 -1.89 7.71 16.06
C GLY A 44 -0.95 6.57 15.68
N HIS A 45 -1.17 5.97 14.50
CA HIS A 45 -0.38 4.86 13.99
C HIS A 45 1.10 5.26 13.79
N GLN A 46 1.37 6.48 13.34
CA GLN A 46 2.73 6.98 13.09
C GLN A 46 3.64 6.89 14.32
N LYS A 47 3.11 7.01 15.53
CA LYS A 47 3.89 6.90 16.78
C LYS A 47 4.40 5.49 17.05
N SER A 48 3.69 4.48 16.54
CA SER A 48 3.99 3.05 16.75
C SER A 48 4.47 2.35 15.48
N CYS A 49 4.39 3.01 14.33
CA CYS A 49 4.79 2.50 13.03
C CYS A 49 6.31 2.29 12.98
N LYS A 50 6.74 1.02 12.98
CA LYS A 50 8.16 0.64 12.82
C LYS A 50 8.56 0.38 11.36
N GLY A 51 7.60 0.44 10.43
CA GLY A 51 7.88 0.20 9.01
C GLY A 51 8.68 1.35 8.41
N ALA A 52 9.77 1.04 7.71
CA ALA A 52 10.58 2.04 7.01
C ALA A 52 9.80 2.62 5.80
N PRO A 53 9.92 3.93 5.52
CA PRO A 53 9.47 4.49 4.25
C PRO A 53 10.12 3.75 3.08
N GLY A 54 9.32 3.01 2.31
CA GLY A 54 9.79 2.34 1.09
C GLY A 54 10.19 0.86 1.22
N GLN A 55 9.86 0.18 2.32
CA GLN A 55 10.04 -1.28 2.45
C GLN A 55 8.73 -2.08 2.39
N GLY A 56 7.70 -1.58 1.69
CA GLY A 56 6.65 -2.48 1.23
C GLY A 56 7.28 -3.45 0.22
N PRO A 57 6.92 -4.74 0.19
CA PRO A 57 7.28 -5.57 -0.95
C PRO A 57 6.79 -4.80 -2.19
N GLU A 58 7.70 -4.47 -3.13
CA GLU A 58 7.29 -4.09 -4.48
C GLU A 58 6.22 -5.08 -4.85
N ALA A 59 5.00 -4.60 -5.14
CA ALA A 59 3.85 -5.44 -5.40
C ALA A 59 4.34 -6.51 -6.37
N VAL A 60 4.51 -7.74 -5.88
CA VAL A 60 4.87 -8.86 -6.72
C VAL A 60 3.64 -8.99 -7.58
N VAL A 61 3.68 -8.40 -8.76
CA VAL A 61 2.79 -8.76 -9.85
C VAL A 61 3.03 -10.25 -9.95
N LEU A 62 2.09 -11.03 -9.40
CA LEU A 62 2.01 -12.46 -9.60
C LEU A 62 1.91 -12.60 -11.11
N SER A 63 3.06 -12.75 -11.74
CA SER A 63 3.16 -13.07 -13.15
C SER A 63 2.62 -14.49 -13.19
N PHE A 64 1.31 -14.62 -13.37
CA PHE A 64 0.66 -15.89 -13.63
C PHE A 64 1.45 -16.47 -14.80
N ARG A 65 2.27 -17.46 -14.49
CA ARG A 65 3.11 -18.14 -15.45
C ARG A 65 2.16 -18.84 -16.39
N THR A 66 1.79 -18.18 -17.49
CA THR A 66 0.99 -18.76 -18.55
C THR A 66 1.87 -19.79 -19.25
N LYS A 67 1.86 -21.01 -18.73
CA LYS A 67 1.99 -22.27 -19.47
C LYS A 67 1.89 -23.43 -18.47
N PRO A 68 0.93 -24.32 -18.71
CA PRO A 68 1.29 -25.48 -19.49
C PRO A 68 0.51 -25.51 -20.81
N GLN A 69 1.19 -25.22 -21.93
CA GLN A 69 0.74 -25.81 -23.18
C GLN A 69 1.08 -27.31 -23.10
N THR A 70 0.09 -28.11 -22.72
CA THR A 70 0.00 -29.51 -23.15
C THR A 70 -1.10 -29.54 -24.18
N ILE A 71 -0.75 -29.61 -25.47
CA ILE A 71 -1.62 -30.21 -26.48
C ILE A 71 -0.74 -30.91 -27.52
N ARG A 72 -0.88 -32.24 -27.54
CA ARG A 72 -0.54 -33.26 -28.56
C ARG A 72 0.90 -33.69 -28.73
#